data_AF-A0AAE3FJP6-F1
#
_entry.id   AF-A0AAE3FJP6-F1
#
_cell.length_a   1.000
_cell.length_b   1.000
_cell.length_c   1.000
_cell.angle_alpha   90.00
_cell.angle_beta   90.00
_cell.angle_gamma   90.00
#
_symmetry.space_group_name_H-M   'P 1'
#
loop_
_entity.id
_entity.type
_entity.pdbx_description
1 polymer ?
#
loop_
_entity_poly.entity_id
_entity_poly.type
_entity_poly.pdbx_seq_one_letter_code
_entity_poly.pdbx_strand_id
1 'polypeptide(L)'
;MKIRADELEIELDNETLEELTKIGTEESLRYAVQLLEPASVIAKRNGRNVVKMEDVREAFNLFVDVKRSVKYVKEYENLLLK
;
A
#
# COMPACT_ATOMS: atom_id res chain seq x y z
N MET A 1 10.70 -1.58 7.16
CA MET A 1 10.03 -2.32 6.07
C MET A 1 10.61 -3.69 5.84
N LYS A 2 11.91 -3.81 5.53
CA LYS A 2 12.57 -5.11 5.25
C LYS A 2 12.21 -6.24 6.22
N ILE A 3 12.38 -6.03 7.53
CA ILE A 3 12.03 -7.02 8.57
C ILE A 3 10.59 -7.53 8.46
N ARG A 4 9.63 -6.67 8.09
CA ARG A 4 8.22 -7.07 7.95
C ARG A 4 7.94 -7.80 6.65
N ALA A 5 8.65 -7.47 5.58
CA ALA A 5 8.56 -8.22 4.34
C ALA A 5 9.15 -9.63 4.52
N ASP A 6 10.29 -9.73 5.21
CA ASP A 6 10.94 -10.99 5.55
C ASP A 6 10.02 -11.88 6.41
N GLU A 7 9.40 -11.33 7.45
CA GLU A 7 8.46 -12.05 8.34
C GLU A 7 7.20 -12.56 7.60
N LEU A 8 6.77 -11.84 6.56
CA LEU A 8 5.60 -12.22 5.75
C LEU A 8 5.97 -13.10 4.56
N GLU A 9 7.24 -13.49 4.41
CA GLU A 9 7.75 -14.23 3.26
C GLU A 9 7.44 -13.54 1.92
N ILE A 10 7.50 -12.21 1.90
CA ILE A 10 7.24 -11.39 0.71
C ILE A 10 8.57 -10.91 0.13
N GLU A 11 8.91 -11.43 -1.05
CA GLU A 11 10.06 -10.97 -1.81
C GLU A 11 9.77 -9.61 -2.47
N LEU A 12 10.65 -8.64 -2.23
CA LEU A 12 10.61 -7.29 -2.80
C LEU A 12 11.89 -7.02 -3.60
N ASP A 13 11.77 -6.32 -4.73
CA ASP A 13 12.95 -5.68 -5.33
C ASP A 13 13.33 -4.39 -4.56
N ASN A 14 14.56 -3.89 -4.78
CA ASN A 14 15.07 -2.73 -4.06
C ASN A 14 14.25 -1.46 -4.33
N GLU A 15 13.78 -1.27 -5.57
CA GLU A 15 12.95 -0.12 -5.97
C GLU A 15 11.61 -0.13 -5.22
N THR A 16 11.01 -1.30 -5.06
CA THR A 16 9.75 -1.51 -4.32
C THR A 16 9.94 -1.25 -2.83
N LEU A 17 11.08 -1.67 -2.26
CA LEU A 17 11.41 -1.38 -0.87
C LEU A 17 11.57 0.13 -0.63
N GLU A 18 12.19 0.86 -1.56
CA GLU A 18 12.31 2.31 -1.50
C GLU A 18 10.94 3.00 -1.59
N GLU A 19 10.07 2.58 -2.52
CA GLU A 19 8.71 3.13 -2.65
C GLU A 19 7.87 2.90 -1.39
N LEU A 20 7.89 1.69 -0.82
CA LEU A 20 7.18 1.41 0.45
C LEU A 20 7.73 2.24 1.61
N THR A 21 9.04 2.50 1.63
CA THR A 21 9.67 3.35 2.65
C THR A 21 9.25 4.81 2.49
N LYS A 22 9.14 5.30 1.24
CA LYS A 22 8.62 6.62 0.94
C LYS A 22 7.16 6.77 1.38
N ILE A 23 6.28 5.83 1.01
CA ILE A 23 4.88 5.81 1.47
C ILE A 23 4.80 5.77 3.00
N GLY A 24 5.67 4.99 3.64
CA GLY A 24 5.74 4.91 5.10
C GLY A 24 6.12 6.23 5.78
N THR A 25 6.88 7.08 5.09
CA THR A 25 7.32 8.40 5.56
C THR A 25 6.27 9.47 5.27
N GLU A 26 5.66 9.44 4.08
CA GLU A 26 4.65 10.41 3.65
C GLU A 26 3.32 10.18 4.37
N GLU A 27 2.90 8.93 4.56
CA GLU A 27 1.65 8.58 5.23
C GLU A 27 1.88 8.03 6.64
N SER A 28 2.14 6.73 6.76
CA SER A 28 2.53 6.12 8.02
C SER A 28 3.18 4.76 7.79
N LEU A 29 4.12 4.38 8.66
CA LEU A 29 4.73 3.04 8.63
C LEU A 29 3.68 1.92 8.73
N ARG A 30 2.61 2.12 9.52
CA ARG A 30 1.51 1.14 9.64
C ARG A 30 0.85 0.91 8.29
N TYR A 31 0.53 1.98 7.57
CA TYR A 31 -0.12 1.90 6.28
C TYR A 31 0.79 1.26 5.22
N ALA A 32 2.07 1.62 5.18
CA ALA A 32 3.04 0.96 4.28
C ALA A 32 3.15 -0.56 4.53
N VAL A 33 3.13 -1.01 5.80
CA VAL A 33 3.10 -2.43 6.13
C VAL A 33 1.80 -3.10 5.67
N GLN A 34 0.66 -2.43 5.82
CA GLN A 34 -0.64 -2.94 5.36
C GLN A 34 -0.70 -3.14 3.84
N LEU A 35 0.10 -2.41 3.06
CA LEU A 35 0.17 -2.56 1.61
C LEU A 35 0.96 -3.78 1.13
N LEU A 36 1.78 -4.41 1.99
CA LEU A 36 2.58 -5.58 1.60
C LEU A 36 1.73 -6.75 1.12
N GLU A 37 0.71 -7.12 1.90
CA GLU A 37 -0.16 -8.26 1.60
C GLU A 37 -0.97 -8.07 0.31
N PRO A 38 -1.71 -6.96 0.09
CA PRO A 38 -2.41 -6.75 -1.16
C PRO A 38 -1.45 -6.64 -2.35
N ALA A 39 -0.27 -6.03 -2.20
CA ALA A 39 0.73 -5.99 -3.27
C ALA A 39 1.26 -7.41 -3.62
N SER A 40 1.44 -8.28 -2.62
CA SER A 40 1.78 -9.70 -2.81
C SER A 40 0.68 -10.45 -3.57
N VAL A 41 -0.60 -10.22 -3.22
CA VAL A 41 -1.74 -10.81 -3.95
C VAL A 41 -1.79 -10.34 -5.40
N ILE A 42 -1.52 -9.06 -5.67
CA ILE A 42 -1.49 -8.49 -7.02
C ILE A 42 -0.33 -9.09 -7.83
N ALA A 43 0.87 -9.19 -7.24
CA ALA A 43 2.02 -9.83 -7.88
C ALA A 43 1.73 -11.28 -8.26
N LYS A 44 1.14 -12.05 -7.32
CA LYS A 44 0.70 -13.44 -7.55
C LYS A 44 -0.35 -13.55 -8.66
N ARG A 45 -1.33 -12.64 -8.69
CA ARG A 45 -2.33 -12.55 -9.78
C ARG A 45 -1.67 -12.34 -11.14
N ASN A 46 -0.56 -11.61 -11.17
CA ASN A 46 0.24 -11.34 -12.37
C ASN A 46 1.28 -12.45 -12.66
N GLY A 47 1.22 -13.59 -11.97
CA GLY A 47 2.13 -14.73 -12.17
C GLY A 47 3.54 -14.52 -11.64
N ARG A 48 3.76 -13.57 -10.73
CA ARG A 48 5.06 -13.25 -10.12
C ARG A 48 5.04 -13.55 -8.62
N ASN A 49 6.16 -14.04 -8.09
CA ASN A 49 6.37 -14.20 -6.64
C ASN A 49 7.10 -12.99 -6.01
N VAL A 50 7.79 -12.20 -6.84
CA VAL A 50 8.45 -10.96 -6.41
C VAL A 50 7.51 -9.79 -6.65
N VAL A 51 7.25 -9.03 -5.60
CA VAL A 51 6.46 -7.80 -5.65
C VAL A 51 7.31 -6.69 -6.26
N LYS A 52 6.70 -5.97 -7.19
CA LYS A 52 7.27 -4.81 -7.88
C LYS A 52 6.55 -3.52 -7.49
N MET A 53 7.16 -2.39 -7.82
CA MET A 53 6.61 -1.06 -7.53
C MET A 53 5.18 -0.89 -8.09
N GLU A 54 4.91 -1.45 -9.27
CA GLU A 54 3.58 -1.41 -9.90
C GLU A 54 2.49 -2.05 -9.04
N ASP A 55 2.80 -3.16 -8.34
CA ASP A 55 1.85 -3.87 -7.48
C ASP A 55 1.55 -3.04 -6.22
N VAL A 56 2.58 -2.39 -5.66
CA VAL A 56 2.42 -1.47 -4.52
C VAL A 56 1.59 -0.25 -4.91
N ARG A 57 1.78 0.29 -6.12
CA ARG A 57 0.99 1.43 -6.61
C ARG A 57 -0.45 1.06 -6.88
N GLU A 58 -0.70 -0.12 -7.45
CA GLU A 58 -2.07 -0.64 -7.59
C GLU A 58 -2.72 -0.81 -6.21
N ALA A 59 -2.04 -1.44 -5.24
CA ALA A 59 -2.52 -1.56 -3.88
C ALA A 59 -2.79 -0.19 -3.22
N PHE A 60 -1.89 0.78 -3.38
CA PHE A 60 -2.03 2.13 -2.85
C PHE A 60 -3.26 2.87 -3.41
N ASN A 61 -3.62 2.61 -4.66
CA ASN A 61 -4.81 3.20 -5.29
C ASN A 61 -6.11 2.53 -4.81
N LEU A 62 -6.07 1.23 -4.53
CA LEU A 62 -7.23 0.46 -4.07
C LEU A 62 -7.51 0.64 -2.58
N PHE A 63 -6.47 0.72 -1.76
CA PHE A 63 -6.58 0.84 -0.30
C PHE A 63 -6.23 2.27 0.12
N VAL A 64 -7.14 2.93 0.83
CA VAL A 64 -7.02 4.35 1.18
C VAL A 64 -6.44 4.48 2.58
N ASP A 65 -5.48 5.40 2.79
CA ASP A 65 -4.96 5.71 4.12
C ASP A 65 -5.90 6.65 4.89
N VAL A 66 -5.59 6.90 6.17
CA VAL A 66 -6.42 7.73 7.05
C VAL A 66 -6.57 9.17 6.53
N LYS A 67 -5.50 9.82 6.05
CA LYS A 67 -5.57 11.21 5.58
C LYS A 67 -6.43 11.31 4.32
N ARG A 68 -6.21 10.43 3.34
CA ARG A 68 -7.05 10.36 2.14
C ARG A 68 -8.50 10.05 2.51
N SER A 69 -8.74 9.13 3.45
CA SER A 69 -10.10 8.79 3.93
C SER A 69 -10.82 9.99 4.55
N VAL A 70 -10.15 10.76 5.40
CA VAL A 70 -10.70 12.00 5.98
C VAL A 70 -11.01 13.02 4.88
N LYS A 71 -10.14 13.15 3.87
CA LYS A 71 -10.38 14.03 2.73
C LYS A 71 -11.63 13.62 1.94
N TYR A 72 -11.78 12.32 1.66
CA TYR A 72 -12.98 11.79 1.00
C TYR A 72 -14.24 12.11 1.80
N VAL A 73 -14.27 11.87 3.11
CA VAL A 73 -15.45 12.18 3.93
C VAL A 73 -15.81 13.67 3.86
N LYS A 74 -14.82 14.57 3.90
CA LYS A 74 -15.05 16.02 3.76
C LYS A 74 -15.58 16.41 2.38
N GLU A 75 -15.05 15.82 1.31
CA GLU A 75 -15.51 16.11 -0.05
C GLU A 75 -16.98 15.68 -0.27
N TYR A 76 -17.40 14.61 0.38
CA TYR A 76 -18.75 14.04 0.24
C TYR A 76 -19.68 14.35 1.43
N GLU A 77 -19.28 15.27 2.32
CA GLU A 77 -20.03 15.63 3.54
C GLU A 77 -21.49 15.99 3.24
N ASN A 78 -21.73 16.74 2.16
CA ASN A 78 -23.07 17.13 1.71
C ASN A 78 -23.92 15.97 1.14
N LEU A 79 -23.28 14.90 0.66
CA LEU A 79 -23.95 13.72 0.11
C LEU A 79 -24.33 12.71 1.21
N LEU A 80 -23.54 12.66 2.29
CA LEU A 80 -23.67 11.68 3.38
C LEU A 80 -24.56 12.18 4.54
N LEU A 81 -24.74 13.50 4.68
CA LEU A 81 -25.54 14.10 5.76
C LEU A 81 -26.98 14.48 5.35
N LYS A 82 -27.53 13.86 4.30
CA LYS A 82 -28.94 13.99 3.92
C LYS A 82 -29.76 12.76 4.30
#